data_AF-A0A3C0VCQ7-F1
#
_entry.id   AF-A0A3C0VCQ7-F1
#
_cell.length_a   1.000
_cell.length_b   1.000
_cell.length_c   1.000
_cell.angle_alpha   90.00
_cell.angle_beta   90.00
_cell.angle_gamma   90.00
#
_symmetry.space_group_name_H-M   'P 1'
#
loop_
_entity.id
_entity.type
_entity.pdbx_description
1 polymer ?
#
loop_
_entity_poly.entity_id
_entity_poly.type
_entity_poly.pdbx_seq_one_letter_code
_entity_poly.pdbx_strand_id
1 'polypeptide(L)'
;FAGPDGKGIYRSLDAGLTWTACGPGKDVRCFAIDLVTPDVLYASTESWVKKTTDGGRTWSLLANGLPVPYVAGLCLAPSEPSVLYAGPSEFGVYKSADAGQSWSWSGAGLPAQTDMRILVVDPLASRIVYGAAYDHGAWRSLDGGETWSAFNEGLEGYSVLTVAVDPSDPSRLYAGTAANGVFVRRSPAHSCFRRGDANADGRHDIADAVFILRTVFGQMSNDCLDASDIDDNGLVDMIDGVCVLGYLFGNGRAPAAPFLSCGADGTADSLDCAGHASCE
;
A
#
# COMPACT_ATOMS: atom_id res chain seq x y z
N PHE A 1 -1.12 1.38 -23.16
CA PHE A 1 -0.11 0.32 -23.41
C PHE A 1 -0.76 -1.04 -23.17
N ALA A 2 -0.26 -2.11 -23.79
CA ALA A 2 -0.71 -3.47 -23.60
C ALA A 2 0.50 -4.42 -23.59
N GLY A 3 0.44 -5.49 -22.81
CA GLY A 3 1.50 -6.50 -22.72
C GLY A 3 0.97 -7.92 -22.92
N PRO A 4 0.76 -8.37 -24.17
CA PRO A 4 0.31 -9.74 -24.41
C PRO A 4 1.41 -10.75 -24.06
N ASP A 5 1.00 -11.89 -23.51
CA ASP A 5 1.92 -12.94 -23.08
C ASP A 5 2.85 -13.40 -24.23
N GLY A 6 4.15 -13.44 -23.96
CA GLY A 6 5.19 -13.80 -24.92
C GLY A 6 5.36 -12.85 -26.12
N LYS A 7 4.74 -11.65 -26.10
CA LYS A 7 4.81 -10.68 -27.22
C LYS A 7 5.47 -9.34 -26.86
N GLY A 8 5.72 -9.07 -25.59
CA GLY A 8 6.29 -7.82 -25.12
C GLY A 8 5.25 -6.71 -24.95
N ILE A 9 5.71 -5.46 -24.87
CA ILE A 9 4.84 -4.29 -24.68
C ILE A 9 4.48 -3.69 -26.05
N TYR A 10 3.27 -3.14 -26.14
CA TYR A 10 2.73 -2.41 -27.29
C TYR A 10 2.14 -1.09 -26.82
N ARG A 11 2.29 -0.04 -27.64
CA ARG A 11 1.73 1.28 -27.42
C ARG A 11 0.73 1.62 -28.51
N SER A 12 -0.37 2.23 -28.08
CA SER A 12 -1.36 2.86 -28.94
C SER A 12 -1.38 4.36 -28.65
N LEU A 13 -1.61 5.15 -29.70
CA LEU A 13 -1.78 6.60 -29.63
C LEU A 13 -3.21 7.06 -29.98
N ASP A 14 -4.09 6.09 -30.24
CA ASP A 14 -5.43 6.29 -30.81
C ASP A 14 -6.48 5.47 -30.04
N ALA A 15 -6.34 5.43 -28.72
CA ALA A 15 -7.24 4.73 -27.80
C ALA A 15 -7.45 3.23 -28.11
N GLY A 16 -6.42 2.57 -28.66
CA GLY A 16 -6.38 1.13 -28.89
C GLY A 16 -6.78 0.69 -30.30
N LEU A 17 -7.00 1.62 -31.24
CA LEU A 17 -7.32 1.29 -32.63
C LEU A 17 -6.11 0.70 -33.37
N THR A 18 -4.91 1.24 -33.12
CA THR A 18 -3.65 0.72 -33.67
C THR A 18 -2.60 0.57 -32.58
N TRP A 19 -1.70 -0.40 -32.80
CA TRP A 19 -0.67 -0.80 -31.84
C TRP A 19 0.69 -0.93 -32.50
N THR A 20 1.69 -0.31 -31.88
CA THR A 20 3.10 -0.41 -32.29
C THR A 20 3.87 -1.11 -31.17
N ALA A 21 4.66 -2.12 -31.53
CA ALA A 21 5.53 -2.80 -30.57
C ALA A 21 6.55 -1.81 -29.99
N CYS A 22 6.68 -1.79 -28.67
CA CYS A 22 7.65 -0.99 -27.94
C CYS A 22 7.97 -1.74 -26.65
N GLY A 23 9.22 -2.11 -26.36
CA GLY A 23 9.44 -2.92 -25.17
C GLY A 23 10.81 -3.55 -25.09
N PRO A 24 11.16 -4.07 -23.89
CA PRO A 24 12.49 -4.61 -23.63
C PRO A 24 12.72 -6.03 -24.16
N GLY A 25 11.72 -6.63 -24.84
CA GLY A 25 11.70 -8.04 -25.19
C GLY A 25 10.31 -8.65 -25.08
N LYS A 26 10.25 -9.98 -25.16
CA LYS A 26 9.02 -10.78 -25.08
C LYS A 26 8.72 -11.32 -23.68
N ASP A 27 9.69 -11.23 -22.79
CA ASP A 27 9.75 -11.81 -21.45
C ASP A 27 9.11 -10.91 -20.37
N VAL A 28 8.24 -9.98 -20.76
CA VAL A 28 7.64 -9.00 -19.84
C VAL A 28 6.56 -9.66 -18.99
N ARG A 29 6.61 -9.41 -17.67
CA ARG A 29 5.63 -9.89 -16.68
C ARG A 29 4.66 -8.79 -16.27
N CYS A 30 5.18 -7.63 -15.89
CA CYS A 30 4.41 -6.44 -15.55
C CYS A 30 5.09 -5.19 -16.11
N PHE A 31 4.34 -4.10 -16.27
CA PHE A 31 4.92 -2.78 -16.55
C PHE A 31 4.21 -1.70 -15.76
N ALA A 32 4.96 -0.68 -15.35
CA ALA A 32 4.48 0.52 -14.67
C ALA A 32 4.85 1.75 -15.51
N ILE A 33 4.00 2.76 -15.48
CA ILE A 33 4.16 4.01 -16.24
C ILE A 33 4.26 5.14 -15.24
N ASP A 34 5.22 6.03 -15.43
CA ASP A 34 5.27 7.31 -14.73
C ASP A 34 4.15 8.22 -15.25
N LEU A 35 3.21 8.56 -14.38
CA LEU A 35 2.05 9.37 -14.74
C LEU A 35 2.39 10.85 -14.96
N VAL A 36 3.51 11.32 -14.41
CA VAL A 36 4.04 12.67 -14.63
C VAL A 36 4.78 12.73 -15.95
N THR A 37 5.54 11.68 -16.27
CA THR A 37 6.34 11.58 -17.50
C THR A 37 6.04 10.29 -18.27
N PRO A 38 4.98 10.23 -19.10
CA PRO A 38 4.52 8.97 -19.72
C PRO A 38 5.48 8.29 -20.72
N ASP A 39 6.59 8.95 -21.08
CA ASP A 39 7.69 8.34 -21.83
C ASP A 39 8.65 7.53 -20.94
N VAL A 40 8.52 7.64 -19.62
CA VAL A 40 9.21 6.83 -18.63
C VAL A 40 8.34 5.63 -18.25
N LEU A 41 8.85 4.43 -18.55
CA LEU A 41 8.22 3.18 -18.17
C LEU A 41 9.23 2.25 -17.52
N TYR A 42 8.71 1.37 -16.69
CA TYR A 42 9.44 0.29 -16.06
C TYR A 42 8.76 -1.02 -16.43
N ALA A 43 9.54 -2.08 -16.63
CA ALA A 43 9.02 -3.40 -16.94
C ALA A 43 9.76 -4.43 -16.10
N SER A 44 9.02 -5.28 -15.39
CA SER A 44 9.58 -6.51 -14.83
C SER A 44 9.58 -7.58 -15.92
N THR A 45 10.67 -8.35 -15.98
CA THR A 45 10.81 -9.42 -16.97
C THR A 45 11.35 -10.69 -16.32
N GLU A 46 11.46 -11.77 -17.09
CA GLU A 46 12.17 -12.99 -16.66
C GLU A 46 13.70 -12.77 -16.58
N SER A 47 14.18 -11.61 -17.02
CA SER A 47 15.59 -11.20 -17.13
C SER A 47 15.79 -9.77 -16.63
N TRP A 48 15.42 -9.55 -15.36
CA TRP A 48 15.53 -8.32 -14.56
C TRP A 48 14.50 -7.24 -14.86
N VAL A 49 14.44 -6.24 -13.98
CA VAL A 49 13.69 -5.01 -14.23
C VAL A 49 14.44 -4.17 -15.29
N LYS A 50 13.68 -3.52 -16.17
CA LYS A 50 14.22 -2.62 -17.19
C LYS A 50 13.43 -1.32 -17.22
N LYS A 51 14.10 -0.22 -17.58
CA LYS A 51 13.52 1.13 -17.69
C LYS A 51 13.73 1.71 -19.07
N THR A 52 12.74 2.45 -19.55
CA THR A 52 12.85 3.34 -20.71
C THR A 52 12.59 4.78 -20.27
N THR A 53 13.18 5.74 -20.98
CA THR A 53 12.89 7.18 -20.84
C THR A 53 12.51 7.83 -22.17
N ASP A 54 12.28 7.00 -23.20
CA ASP A 54 12.00 7.43 -24.57
C ASP A 54 10.76 6.75 -25.15
N GLY A 55 9.78 6.42 -24.30
CA GLY A 55 8.50 5.84 -24.70
C GLY A 55 8.62 4.39 -25.19
N GLY A 56 9.64 3.66 -24.72
CA GLY A 56 9.85 2.25 -25.00
C GLY A 56 10.68 1.94 -26.25
N ARG A 57 11.41 2.92 -26.80
CA ARG A 57 12.31 2.73 -27.95
C ARG A 57 13.62 2.07 -27.52
N THR A 58 14.17 2.50 -26.39
CA THR A 58 15.35 1.91 -25.77
C THR A 58 15.09 1.59 -24.30
N TRP A 59 15.78 0.56 -23.80
CA TRP A 59 15.59 0.03 -22.44
C TRP A 59 16.94 -0.22 -21.78
N SER A 60 17.07 0.19 -20.52
CA SER A 60 18.25 -0.01 -19.67
C SER A 60 17.93 -0.99 -18.55
N LEU A 61 18.91 -1.83 -18.19
CA LEU A 61 18.79 -2.82 -17.12
C LEU A 61 18.84 -2.15 -15.74
N LEU A 62 17.99 -2.62 -14.82
CA LEU A 62 17.90 -2.16 -13.43
C LEU A 62 18.04 -3.36 -12.48
N ALA A 63 19.23 -3.96 -12.41
CA ALA A 63 19.48 -5.21 -11.68
C ALA A 63 20.20 -5.04 -10.34
N ASN A 64 20.76 -3.87 -10.06
CA ASN A 64 21.64 -3.66 -8.91
C ASN A 64 20.90 -3.85 -7.57
N GLY A 65 21.30 -4.85 -6.79
CA GLY A 65 20.68 -5.18 -5.49
C GLY A 65 19.50 -6.15 -5.55
N LEU A 66 18.99 -6.50 -6.74
CA LEU A 66 17.99 -7.56 -6.89
C LEU A 66 18.65 -8.94 -6.74
N PRO A 67 17.99 -9.90 -6.06
CA PRO A 67 18.58 -11.20 -5.76
C PRO A 67 18.52 -12.17 -6.94
N VAL A 68 17.52 -12.03 -7.82
CA VAL A 68 17.26 -12.93 -8.94
C VAL A 68 16.72 -12.19 -10.17
N PRO A 69 16.97 -12.72 -11.40
CA PRO A 69 16.51 -12.11 -12.64
C PRO A 69 15.00 -12.14 -12.82
N TYR A 70 14.33 -13.19 -12.34
CA TYR A 70 12.90 -13.33 -12.54
C TYR A 70 12.13 -12.45 -11.55
N VAL A 71 11.48 -11.40 -12.07
CA VAL A 71 10.67 -10.47 -11.30
C VAL A 71 9.22 -10.57 -11.74
N ALA A 72 8.35 -11.01 -10.84
CA ALA A 72 6.93 -11.21 -11.12
C ALA A 72 6.15 -9.90 -10.97
N GLY A 73 6.24 -9.27 -9.80
CA GLY A 73 5.55 -8.03 -9.47
C GLY A 73 6.41 -6.79 -9.68
N LEU A 74 5.78 -5.70 -10.12
CA LEU A 74 6.40 -4.37 -10.19
C LEU A 74 5.31 -3.31 -10.07
N CYS A 75 5.54 -2.29 -9.23
CA CYS A 75 4.73 -1.08 -9.18
C CYS A 75 5.58 0.17 -8.92
N LEU A 76 5.01 1.32 -9.25
CA LEU A 76 5.58 2.66 -9.08
C LEU A 76 4.65 3.44 -8.14
N ALA A 77 5.22 4.17 -7.18
CA ALA A 77 4.45 5.04 -6.30
C ALA A 77 3.92 6.26 -7.09
N PRO A 78 2.60 6.52 -7.14
CA PRO A 78 2.02 7.55 -8.00
C PRO A 78 2.44 8.98 -7.63
N SER A 79 2.64 9.28 -6.34
CA SER A 79 3.07 10.61 -5.87
C SER A 79 4.59 10.74 -5.72
N GLU A 80 5.34 9.65 -5.89
CA GLU A 80 6.79 9.59 -5.68
C GLU A 80 7.44 8.76 -6.80
N PRO A 81 7.65 9.33 -8.01
CA PRO A 81 8.08 8.57 -9.19
C PRO A 81 9.53 8.01 -9.11
N SER A 82 10.26 8.30 -8.02
CA SER A 82 11.53 7.64 -7.70
C SER A 82 11.37 6.36 -6.89
N VAL A 83 10.18 6.10 -6.32
CA VAL A 83 9.92 4.95 -5.46
C VAL A 83 9.25 3.83 -6.25
N LEU A 84 9.90 2.67 -6.27
CA LEU A 84 9.38 1.45 -6.90
C LEU A 84 9.43 0.28 -5.93
N TYR A 85 8.50 -0.66 -6.13
CA TYR A 85 8.52 -1.95 -5.46
C TYR A 85 8.56 -3.07 -6.50
N ALA A 86 9.40 -4.06 -6.26
CA ALA A 86 9.53 -5.26 -7.08
C ALA A 86 9.29 -6.50 -6.23
N GLY A 87 8.71 -7.53 -6.84
CA GLY A 87 8.55 -8.86 -6.27
C GLY A 87 9.39 -9.88 -7.03
N PRO A 88 10.68 -10.06 -6.69
CA PRO A 88 11.49 -11.13 -7.24
C PRO A 88 10.96 -12.49 -6.75
N SER A 89 10.90 -13.48 -7.65
CA SER A 89 10.25 -14.76 -7.35
C SER A 89 10.87 -15.44 -6.14
N GLU A 90 10.04 -15.69 -5.12
CA GLU A 90 10.43 -16.30 -3.82
C GLU A 90 11.39 -15.46 -2.95
N PHE A 91 11.54 -14.16 -3.18
CA PHE A 91 12.38 -13.29 -2.33
C PHE A 91 11.62 -12.15 -1.65
N GLY A 92 10.29 -12.21 -1.63
CA GLY A 92 9.45 -11.19 -1.01
C GLY A 92 9.43 -9.90 -1.81
N VAL A 93 9.61 -8.76 -1.13
CA VAL A 93 9.54 -7.43 -1.73
C VAL A 93 10.88 -6.72 -1.64
N TYR A 94 11.26 -6.06 -2.73
CA TYR A 94 12.40 -5.16 -2.82
C TYR A 94 11.92 -3.75 -3.16
N LYS A 95 12.51 -2.76 -2.52
CA LYS A 95 12.20 -1.34 -2.73
C LYS A 95 13.38 -0.65 -3.40
N SER A 96 13.08 0.26 -4.31
CA SER A 96 14.02 1.25 -4.82
C SER A 96 13.49 2.64 -4.48
N ALA A 97 14.37 3.54 -4.04
CA ALA A 97 14.05 4.95 -3.79
C ALA A 97 14.71 5.89 -4.81
N ASP A 98 15.41 5.33 -5.80
CA ASP A 98 16.26 6.05 -6.76
C ASP A 98 15.89 5.72 -8.21
N ALA A 99 14.59 5.51 -8.46
CA ALA A 99 14.05 5.22 -9.79
C ALA A 99 14.62 3.93 -10.42
N GLY A 100 14.88 2.93 -9.57
CA GLY A 100 15.32 1.59 -9.94
C GLY A 100 16.84 1.42 -10.09
N GLN A 101 17.65 2.44 -9.77
CA GLN A 101 19.10 2.36 -9.89
C GLN A 101 19.73 1.42 -8.85
N SER A 102 19.11 1.31 -7.68
CA SER A 102 19.45 0.33 -6.66
C SER A 102 18.20 -0.19 -5.96
N TRP A 103 18.28 -1.44 -5.50
CA TRP A 103 17.21 -2.14 -4.80
C TRP A 103 17.71 -2.66 -3.47
N SER A 104 16.88 -2.53 -2.43
CA SER A 104 17.10 -3.11 -1.11
C SER A 104 15.94 -4.01 -0.72
N TRP A 105 16.22 -5.05 0.05
CA TRP A 105 15.18 -5.93 0.59
C TRP A 105 14.25 -5.12 1.52
N SER A 106 12.94 -5.32 1.37
CA SER A 106 11.87 -4.54 1.99
C SER A 106 10.72 -5.48 2.39
N GLY A 107 11.06 -6.63 2.97
CA GLY A 107 10.14 -7.74 3.21
C GLY A 107 9.93 -8.10 4.67
N ALA A 108 10.19 -7.19 5.62
CA ALA A 108 10.01 -7.50 7.04
C ALA A 108 8.54 -7.83 7.34
N GLY A 109 8.31 -8.88 8.13
CA GLY A 109 6.96 -9.41 8.39
C GLY A 109 6.43 -10.41 7.36
N LEU A 110 7.04 -10.49 6.17
CA LEU A 110 6.71 -11.54 5.19
C LEU A 110 7.30 -12.90 5.59
N PRO A 111 6.60 -14.01 5.32
CA PRO A 111 7.16 -15.35 5.40
C PRO A 111 8.38 -15.51 4.50
N ALA A 112 9.29 -16.39 4.89
CA ALA A 112 10.39 -16.80 4.02
C ALA A 112 9.83 -17.37 2.70
N GLN A 113 10.54 -17.12 1.60
CA GLN A 113 10.17 -17.59 0.27
C GLN A 113 8.81 -17.08 -0.27
N THR A 114 8.36 -15.93 0.21
CA THR A 114 7.14 -15.27 -0.32
C THR A 114 7.34 -14.91 -1.80
N ASP A 115 6.48 -15.45 -2.68
CA ASP A 115 6.46 -15.13 -4.11
C ASP A 115 5.45 -14.00 -4.39
N MET A 116 5.92 -12.74 -4.25
CA MET A 116 5.08 -11.56 -4.43
C MET A 116 4.87 -11.26 -5.91
N ARG A 117 3.69 -11.59 -6.45
CA ARG A 117 3.42 -11.48 -7.89
C ARG A 117 2.74 -10.18 -8.30
N ILE A 118 1.99 -9.58 -7.40
CA ILE A 118 1.27 -8.32 -7.65
C ILE A 118 1.59 -7.36 -6.53
N LEU A 119 1.87 -6.12 -6.89
CA LEU A 119 2.08 -5.01 -5.97
C LEU A 119 1.28 -3.82 -6.47
N VAL A 120 0.63 -3.11 -5.56
CA VAL A 120 -0.15 -1.90 -5.85
C VAL A 120 0.10 -0.91 -4.73
N VAL A 121 0.40 0.34 -5.09
CA VAL A 121 0.51 1.44 -4.14
C VAL A 121 -0.82 2.17 -4.10
N ASP A 122 -1.25 2.56 -2.91
CA ASP A 122 -2.43 3.41 -2.74
C ASP A 122 -2.22 4.76 -3.46
N PRO A 123 -3.12 5.15 -4.37
CA PRO A 123 -2.94 6.36 -5.16
C PRO A 123 -3.08 7.67 -4.37
N LEU A 124 -3.70 7.64 -3.19
CA LEU A 124 -3.83 8.80 -2.31
C LEU A 124 -2.80 8.80 -1.17
N ALA A 125 -2.18 7.65 -0.87
CA ALA A 125 -1.21 7.51 0.20
C ALA A 125 -0.04 6.57 -0.19
N SER A 126 1.03 7.11 -0.77
CA SER A 126 2.17 6.29 -1.29
C SER A 126 2.90 5.41 -0.26
N ARG A 127 2.67 5.63 1.04
CA ARG A 127 3.16 4.74 2.12
C ARG A 127 2.34 3.45 2.26
N ILE A 128 1.10 3.43 1.76
CA ILE A 128 0.26 2.23 1.82
C ILE A 128 0.53 1.40 0.57
N VAL A 129 1.00 0.16 0.76
CA VAL A 129 1.32 -0.76 -0.31
C VAL A 129 0.62 -2.09 -0.07
N TYR A 130 -0.04 -2.60 -1.10
CA TYR A 130 -0.72 -3.89 -1.10
C TYR A 130 0.02 -4.87 -1.99
N GLY A 131 0.09 -6.12 -1.54
CA GLY A 131 0.72 -7.21 -2.25
C GLY A 131 -0.21 -8.41 -2.39
N ALA A 132 -0.15 -9.10 -3.52
CA ALA A 132 -0.70 -10.45 -3.66
C ALA A 132 0.44 -11.44 -3.88
N ALA A 133 0.60 -12.34 -2.92
CA ALA A 133 1.60 -13.37 -2.97
C ALA A 133 0.99 -14.70 -3.43
N TYR A 134 1.70 -15.39 -4.31
CA TYR A 134 1.31 -16.73 -4.73
C TYR A 134 1.40 -17.69 -3.54
N ASP A 135 0.28 -18.35 -3.25
CA ASP A 135 0.09 -19.29 -2.14
C ASP A 135 0.36 -18.74 -0.72
N HIS A 136 0.51 -17.41 -0.57
CA HIS A 136 0.72 -16.74 0.73
C HIS A 136 -0.30 -15.64 1.00
N GLY A 137 -1.35 -15.51 0.19
CA GLY A 137 -2.45 -14.57 0.39
C GLY A 137 -2.12 -13.11 0.03
N ALA A 138 -2.97 -12.20 0.48
CA ALA A 138 -2.80 -10.76 0.38
C ALA A 138 -2.04 -10.20 1.59
N TRP A 139 -1.23 -9.19 1.33
CA TRP A 139 -0.36 -8.51 2.30
C TRP A 139 -0.52 -7.00 2.18
N ARG A 140 -0.27 -6.31 3.29
CA ARG A 140 -0.33 -4.85 3.36
C ARG A 140 0.84 -4.30 4.16
N SER A 141 1.39 -3.18 3.69
CA SER A 141 2.29 -2.31 4.41
C SER A 141 1.65 -0.93 4.54
N LEU A 142 1.82 -0.29 5.69
CA LEU A 142 1.34 1.07 5.98
C LEU A 142 2.50 2.10 6.07
N ASP A 143 3.74 1.62 6.05
CA ASP A 143 4.97 2.37 6.32
C ASP A 143 5.90 2.45 5.09
N GLY A 144 5.33 2.35 3.89
CA GLY A 144 6.07 2.44 2.64
C GLY A 144 6.93 1.21 2.35
N GLY A 145 6.47 0.04 2.78
CA GLY A 145 7.09 -1.27 2.54
C GLY A 145 8.14 -1.66 3.57
N GLU A 146 8.30 -0.93 4.67
CA GLU A 146 9.28 -1.27 5.71
C GLU A 146 8.85 -2.53 6.46
N THR A 147 7.57 -2.62 6.82
CA THR A 147 6.95 -3.82 7.42
C THR A 147 5.66 -4.22 6.71
N TRP A 148 5.36 -5.52 6.76
CA TRP A 148 4.22 -6.13 6.10
C TRP A 148 3.42 -6.99 7.07
N SER A 149 2.09 -6.93 6.95
CA SER A 149 1.13 -7.74 7.69
C SER A 149 0.17 -8.45 6.72
N ALA A 150 -0.32 -9.61 7.14
CA ALA A 150 -1.29 -10.37 6.35
C ALA A 150 -2.64 -9.65 6.30
N PHE A 151 -3.27 -9.63 5.13
CA PHE A 151 -4.53 -8.92 4.86
C PHE A 151 -5.56 -9.88 4.24
N ASN A 152 -5.82 -11.01 4.92
CA ASN A 152 -6.54 -12.16 4.36
C ASN A 152 -7.98 -12.35 4.89
N GLU A 153 -8.48 -11.45 5.72
CA GLU A 153 -9.82 -11.56 6.30
C GLU A 153 -10.90 -11.68 5.21
N GLY A 154 -11.69 -12.76 5.27
CA GLY A 154 -12.74 -13.04 4.29
C GLY A 154 -12.25 -13.57 2.93
N LEU A 155 -10.93 -13.76 2.73
CA LEU A 155 -10.40 -14.43 1.56
C LEU A 155 -10.30 -15.95 1.81
N GLU A 156 -11.14 -16.71 1.13
CA GLU A 156 -11.03 -18.18 1.13
C GLU A 156 -10.03 -18.62 0.06
N GLY A 157 -8.94 -19.28 0.48
CA GLY A 157 -7.87 -19.77 -0.41
C GLY A 157 -6.68 -18.81 -0.56
N TYR A 158 -5.46 -19.34 -0.47
CA TYR A 158 -4.24 -18.52 -0.35
C TYR A 158 -3.66 -17.98 -1.68
N SER A 159 -4.22 -18.35 -2.84
CA SER A 159 -3.73 -17.86 -4.13
C SER A 159 -4.53 -16.63 -4.58
N VAL A 160 -4.07 -15.44 -4.15
CA VAL A 160 -4.57 -14.16 -4.65
C VAL A 160 -3.82 -13.82 -5.94
N LEU A 161 -4.55 -13.67 -7.04
CA LEU A 161 -4.00 -13.45 -8.38
C LEU A 161 -3.88 -11.99 -8.76
N THR A 162 -4.67 -11.12 -8.12
CA THR A 162 -4.67 -9.68 -8.38
C THR A 162 -5.25 -8.92 -7.20
N VAL A 163 -4.75 -7.72 -6.99
CA VAL A 163 -5.31 -6.71 -6.10
C VAL A 163 -5.44 -5.40 -6.88
N ALA A 164 -6.49 -4.63 -6.61
CA ALA A 164 -6.68 -3.30 -7.18
C ALA A 164 -7.30 -2.38 -6.13
N VAL A 165 -6.84 -1.13 -6.08
CA VAL A 165 -7.35 -0.06 -5.21
C VAL A 165 -8.20 0.87 -6.07
N ASP A 166 -9.40 1.25 -5.60
CA ASP A 166 -10.20 2.27 -6.27
C ASP A 166 -9.47 3.63 -6.20
N PRO A 167 -9.17 4.26 -7.35
CA PRO A 167 -8.38 5.49 -7.37
C PRO A 167 -9.12 6.71 -6.79
N SER A 168 -10.44 6.62 -6.60
CA SER A 168 -11.27 7.67 -6.03
C SER A 168 -11.71 7.40 -4.59
N ASP A 169 -11.59 6.16 -4.12
CA ASP A 169 -12.01 5.71 -2.79
C ASP A 169 -11.12 4.55 -2.32
N PRO A 170 -9.90 4.81 -1.80
CA PRO A 170 -8.96 3.75 -1.43
C PRO A 170 -9.46 2.83 -0.32
N SER A 171 -10.57 3.18 0.34
CA SER A 171 -11.32 2.28 1.24
C SER A 171 -11.91 1.07 0.48
N ARG A 172 -11.94 1.09 -0.85
CA ARG A 172 -12.37 -0.01 -1.70
C ARG A 172 -11.18 -0.70 -2.34
N LEU A 173 -10.92 -1.91 -1.87
CA LEU A 173 -10.01 -2.85 -2.51
C LEU A 173 -10.76 -4.00 -3.15
N TYR A 174 -10.23 -4.44 -4.28
CA TYR A 174 -10.68 -5.62 -5.00
C TYR A 174 -9.56 -6.66 -4.99
N ALA A 175 -9.89 -7.90 -4.70
CA ALA A 175 -8.97 -9.03 -4.76
C ALA A 175 -9.57 -10.12 -5.64
N GLY A 176 -8.84 -10.55 -6.68
CA GLY A 176 -9.21 -11.70 -7.49
C GLY A 176 -8.46 -12.94 -7.02
N THR A 177 -9.17 -14.03 -6.72
CA THR A 177 -8.56 -15.30 -6.30
C THR A 177 -8.64 -16.36 -7.39
N ALA A 178 -7.74 -17.34 -7.35
CA ALA A 178 -7.71 -18.42 -8.35
C ALA A 178 -8.93 -19.34 -8.29
N ALA A 179 -9.52 -19.52 -7.10
CA ALA A 179 -10.56 -20.52 -6.86
C ALA A 179 -11.96 -19.95 -6.64
N ASN A 180 -12.07 -18.75 -6.05
CA ASN A 180 -13.32 -18.31 -5.40
C ASN A 180 -13.85 -16.95 -5.90
N GLY A 181 -13.34 -16.46 -7.05
CA GLY A 181 -13.86 -15.27 -7.72
C GLY A 181 -13.25 -13.96 -7.26
N VAL A 182 -14.02 -12.87 -7.36
CA VAL A 182 -13.58 -11.51 -7.02
C VAL A 182 -14.22 -11.08 -5.70
N PHE A 183 -13.38 -10.71 -4.76
CA PHE A 183 -13.76 -10.18 -3.45
C PHE A 183 -13.63 -8.67 -3.48
N VAL A 184 -14.60 -7.98 -2.89
CA VAL A 184 -14.48 -6.55 -2.62
C VAL A 184 -14.39 -6.39 -1.11
N ARG A 185 -13.29 -5.82 -0.66
CA ARG A 185 -13.23 -5.26 0.68
C ARG A 185 -13.63 -3.80 0.55
N ARG A 186 -14.79 -3.49 1.09
CA ARG A 186 -15.04 -2.13 1.55
C ARG A 186 -14.48 -2.11 2.96
N SER A 187 -13.27 -1.61 3.10
CA SER A 187 -12.98 -0.92 4.36
C SER A 187 -14.10 0.11 4.48
N PRO A 188 -14.85 0.16 5.58
CA PRO A 188 -15.69 1.31 5.84
C PRO A 188 -14.83 2.54 5.56
N ALA A 189 -15.39 3.59 4.95
CA ALA A 189 -14.72 4.89 5.00
C ALA A 189 -14.43 5.14 6.49
N HIS A 190 -13.16 5.01 6.87
CA HIS A 190 -12.56 5.23 8.19
C HIS A 190 -13.56 5.10 9.36
N SER A 191 -13.79 3.88 9.86
CA SER A 191 -14.66 3.66 11.03
C SER A 191 -13.87 3.64 12.34
N CYS A 192 -13.38 4.82 12.71
CA CYS A 192 -12.68 5.13 13.93
C CYS A 192 -13.67 5.51 15.03
N PHE A 193 -14.16 4.59 15.87
CA PHE A 193 -15.08 4.99 16.97
C PHE A 193 -14.65 4.61 18.40
N ARG A 194 -13.39 4.19 18.55
CA ARG A 194 -12.57 4.38 19.76
C ARG A 194 -11.42 5.37 19.56
N ARG A 195 -11.15 5.78 18.33
CA ARG A 195 -10.01 6.60 17.93
C ARG A 195 -10.21 8.11 18.14
N GLY A 196 -11.35 8.53 18.69
CA GLY A 196 -11.62 9.96 18.94
C GLY A 196 -11.25 10.45 20.34
N ASP A 197 -10.92 9.52 21.25
CA ASP A 197 -10.55 9.76 22.66
C ASP A 197 -9.02 9.67 22.78
N ALA A 198 -8.33 10.63 22.18
CA ALA A 198 -6.88 10.63 22.05
C ALA A 198 -6.18 10.72 23.42
N ASN A 199 -6.86 11.27 24.43
CA ASN A 199 -6.33 11.40 25.78
C ASN A 199 -6.78 10.29 26.76
N ALA A 200 -7.59 9.33 26.28
CA ALA A 200 -8.13 8.20 27.03
C ALA A 200 -8.93 8.59 28.29
N ASP A 201 -9.58 9.76 28.30
CA ASP A 201 -10.37 10.25 29.45
C ASP A 201 -11.84 9.80 29.42
N GLY A 202 -12.22 9.04 28.40
CA GLY A 202 -13.56 8.51 28.20
C GLY A 202 -14.52 9.50 27.56
N ARG A 203 -14.04 10.65 27.08
CA ARG A 203 -14.83 11.69 26.40
C ARG A 203 -14.24 11.96 25.02
N HIS A 204 -15.12 12.38 24.11
CA HIS A 204 -14.71 12.88 22.80
C HIS A 204 -14.99 14.38 22.79
N ASP A 205 -13.99 15.19 23.09
CA ASP A 205 -14.11 16.62 23.22
C ASP A 205 -12.86 17.38 22.76
N ILE A 206 -12.84 18.69 23.02
CA ILE A 206 -11.74 19.56 22.57
C ILE A 206 -10.40 19.13 23.18
N ALA A 207 -10.39 18.41 24.31
CA ALA A 207 -9.20 17.92 24.97
C ALA A 207 -8.44 16.90 24.11
N ASP A 208 -9.13 16.14 23.26
CA ASP A 208 -8.52 15.21 22.31
C ASP A 208 -7.73 15.95 21.23
N ALA A 209 -8.34 16.98 20.63
CA ALA A 209 -7.67 17.84 19.66
C ALA A 209 -6.46 18.57 20.28
N VAL A 210 -6.58 19.00 21.54
CA VAL A 210 -5.47 19.63 22.28
C VAL A 210 -4.35 18.63 22.57
N PHE A 211 -4.70 17.38 22.92
CA PHE A 211 -3.72 16.31 23.16
C PHE A 211 -2.89 16.04 21.90
N ILE A 212 -3.55 15.87 20.75
CA ILE A 212 -2.91 15.68 19.45
C ILE A 212 -1.98 16.84 19.11
N LEU A 213 -2.45 18.08 19.24
CA LEU A 213 -1.62 19.26 18.95
C LEU A 213 -0.37 19.31 19.83
N ARG A 214 -0.49 18.95 21.12
CA ARG A 214 0.67 18.90 22.02
C ARG A 214 1.66 17.81 21.63
N THR A 215 1.18 16.66 21.18
CA THR A 215 2.00 15.58 20.63
C THR A 215 2.75 16.05 19.37
N VAL A 216 2.05 16.64 18.41
CA VAL A 216 2.63 17.12 17.14
C VAL A 216 3.70 18.18 17.37
N PHE A 217 3.54 19.05 18.37
CA PHE A 217 4.53 20.07 18.73
C PHE A 217 5.57 19.61 19.75
N GLY A 218 5.66 18.30 20.04
CA GLY A 218 6.67 17.73 20.95
C GLY A 218 6.53 18.20 22.40
N GLN A 219 5.35 18.67 22.78
CA GLN A 219 5.04 19.13 24.14
C GLN A 219 4.58 17.99 25.06
N MET A 220 4.22 16.84 24.49
CA MET A 220 3.81 15.64 25.21
C MET A 220 4.35 14.39 24.49
N SER A 221 4.61 13.33 25.28
CA SER A 221 4.85 11.98 24.74
C SER A 221 3.53 11.40 24.28
N ASN A 222 3.55 10.69 23.15
CA ASN A 222 2.41 9.88 22.74
C ASN A 222 2.70 8.42 23.02
N ASP A 223 2.10 7.94 24.11
CA ASP A 223 2.33 6.58 24.59
C ASP A 223 1.40 5.56 23.90
N CYS A 224 0.41 6.00 23.11
CA CYS A 224 -0.52 5.14 22.36
C CYS A 224 -0.78 5.75 20.97
N LEU A 225 0.04 5.36 19.99
CA LEU A 225 0.05 5.92 18.63
C LEU A 225 -1.30 5.75 17.93
N ASP A 226 -1.92 4.59 18.06
CA ASP A 226 -3.21 4.25 17.44
C ASP A 226 -4.40 5.06 18.01
N ALA A 227 -4.35 5.49 19.28
CA ALA A 227 -5.41 6.33 19.86
C ALA A 227 -5.37 7.78 19.35
N SER A 228 -4.19 8.26 18.97
CA SER A 228 -3.98 9.63 18.47
C SER A 228 -3.95 9.74 16.94
N ASP A 229 -3.86 8.62 16.24
CA ASP A 229 -3.95 8.50 14.78
C ASP A 229 -5.41 8.25 14.39
N ILE A 230 -6.14 9.35 14.25
CA ILE A 230 -7.61 9.37 14.16
C ILE A 230 -8.07 9.07 12.75
N ASP A 231 -7.26 9.40 11.74
CA ASP A 231 -7.56 9.10 10.36
C ASP A 231 -6.97 7.76 9.86
N ASP A 232 -6.34 6.98 10.75
CA ASP A 232 -5.80 5.62 10.49
C ASP A 232 -4.71 5.59 9.44
N ASN A 233 -3.92 6.64 9.44
CA ASN A 233 -3.02 6.92 8.35
C ASN A 233 -1.61 6.39 8.68
N GLY A 234 -1.31 6.08 9.93
CA GLY A 234 -0.02 5.64 10.45
C GLY A 234 0.84 6.79 10.99
N LEU A 235 0.30 8.02 11.06
CA LEU A 235 0.98 9.21 11.54
C LEU A 235 0.09 9.97 12.52
N VAL A 236 0.70 10.61 13.50
CA VAL A 236 0.02 11.58 14.37
C VAL A 236 0.44 12.98 13.92
N ASP A 237 -0.47 13.68 13.25
CA ASP A 237 -0.24 14.99 12.65
C ASP A 237 -1.43 15.97 12.85
N MET A 238 -1.43 17.10 12.13
CA MET A 238 -2.48 18.11 12.29
C MET A 238 -3.84 17.69 11.72
N ILE A 239 -3.86 16.72 10.80
CA ILE A 239 -5.08 16.20 10.16
C ILE A 239 -5.92 15.47 11.19
N ASP A 240 -5.31 14.73 12.12
CA ASP A 240 -5.99 14.08 13.24
C ASP A 240 -6.81 15.08 14.08
N GLY A 241 -6.19 16.21 14.42
CA GLY A 241 -6.86 17.29 15.16
C GLY A 241 -8.01 17.92 14.37
N VAL A 242 -7.87 18.03 13.04
CA VAL A 242 -8.95 18.54 12.17
C VAL A 242 -10.12 17.55 12.12
N CYS A 243 -9.86 16.25 12.12
CA CYS A 243 -10.90 15.20 12.16
C CYS A 243 -11.73 15.28 13.45
N VAL A 244 -11.10 15.48 14.61
CA VAL A 244 -11.80 15.71 15.89
C VAL A 244 -12.66 16.96 15.84
N LEU A 245 -12.11 18.08 15.38
CA LEU A 245 -12.86 19.34 15.30
C LEU A 245 -14.03 19.23 14.32
N GLY A 246 -13.86 18.51 13.22
CA GLY A 246 -14.93 18.20 12.26
C GLY A 246 -16.05 17.37 12.87
N TYR A 247 -15.73 16.44 13.78
CA TYR A 247 -16.72 15.69 14.55
C TYR A 247 -17.45 16.58 15.58
N LEU A 248 -16.71 17.40 16.33
CA LEU A 248 -17.28 18.22 17.42
C LEU A 248 -18.14 19.38 16.91
N PHE A 249 -17.76 19.98 15.78
CA PHE A 249 -18.33 21.23 15.30
C PHE A 249 -18.94 21.14 13.89
N GLY A 250 -18.84 20.00 13.21
CA GLY A 250 -19.37 19.77 11.86
C GLY A 250 -20.55 18.79 11.79
N ASN A 251 -21.07 18.55 10.58
CA ASN A 251 -22.14 17.56 10.30
C ASN A 251 -21.62 16.11 10.17
N GLY A 252 -20.49 15.76 10.81
CA GLY A 252 -19.94 14.41 10.77
C GLY A 252 -20.91 13.38 11.36
N ARG A 253 -21.08 12.23 10.72
CA ARG A 253 -21.88 11.12 11.27
C ARG A 253 -20.98 10.10 11.95
N ALA A 254 -21.32 9.74 13.19
CA ALA A 254 -20.77 8.56 13.84
C ALA A 254 -21.28 7.26 13.18
N PRO A 255 -20.42 6.32 12.74
CA PRO A 255 -20.81 4.96 12.38
C PRO A 255 -21.54 4.23 13.53
N ALA A 256 -22.45 3.36 13.14
CA ALA A 256 -23.31 2.61 14.06
C ALA A 256 -22.57 1.41 14.67
N ALA A 257 -22.76 1.25 15.99
CA ALA A 257 -22.38 0.10 16.82
C ALA A 257 -22.90 -1.25 16.27
N PRO A 258 -22.26 -2.41 16.58
CA PRO A 258 -21.48 -2.67 17.80
C PRO A 258 -20.05 -3.21 17.57
N PHE A 259 -19.06 -2.67 18.28
CA PHE A 259 -17.73 -3.29 18.41
C PHE A 259 -17.14 -3.17 19.82
N LEU A 260 -16.35 -4.19 20.18
CA LEU A 260 -15.94 -4.58 21.54
C LEU A 260 -15.06 -3.57 22.26
N SER A 261 -15.18 -3.57 23.59
CA SER A 261 -14.33 -2.94 24.62
C SER A 261 -12.84 -3.18 24.34
N CYS A 262 -12.03 -2.13 24.57
CA CYS A 262 -10.57 -2.11 24.71
C CYS A 262 -9.88 -3.47 24.53
N GLY A 263 -9.10 -3.60 23.46
CA GLY A 263 -8.33 -4.79 23.11
C GLY A 263 -7.59 -4.58 21.79
N ALA A 264 -6.54 -5.37 21.58
CA ALA A 264 -5.70 -5.33 20.39
C ALA A 264 -6.54 -5.31 19.10
N ASP A 265 -6.41 -4.25 18.33
CA ASP A 265 -6.84 -4.24 16.95
C ASP A 265 -5.91 -5.18 16.15
N GLY A 266 -6.51 -6.00 15.28
CA GLY A 266 -5.79 -6.86 14.34
C GLY A 266 -5.15 -6.10 13.17
N THR A 267 -5.32 -4.77 13.09
CA THR A 267 -4.77 -3.91 12.02
C THR A 267 -3.29 -3.56 12.16
N ALA A 268 -2.49 -4.32 12.90
CA ALA A 268 -1.03 -4.36 12.79
C ALA A 268 -0.26 -3.01 12.83
N ASP A 269 -0.77 -2.04 13.57
CA ASP A 269 -0.02 -0.93 14.16
C ASP A 269 -0.06 -1.00 15.69
N SER A 270 -0.30 -2.20 16.26
CA SER A 270 -0.42 -2.46 17.70
C SER A 270 0.87 -2.13 18.47
N LEU A 271 1.16 -0.86 18.64
CA LEU A 271 2.20 -0.32 19.47
C LEU A 271 1.61 -0.15 20.87
N ASP A 272 1.66 -1.29 21.58
CA ASP A 272 1.71 -1.44 23.04
C ASP A 272 0.96 -0.40 23.90
N CYS A 273 -0.38 -0.36 23.81
CA CYS A 273 -1.18 0.21 24.89
C CYS A 273 -1.35 -0.80 26.07
N ALA A 274 -0.67 -1.96 26.03
CA ALA A 274 -0.78 -3.03 27.02
C ALA A 274 0.02 -2.74 28.32
N GLY A 275 0.85 -1.70 28.33
CA GLY A 275 1.62 -1.27 29.50
C GLY A 275 0.85 -0.43 30.54
N HIS A 276 -0.29 0.17 30.19
CA HIS A 276 -1.02 1.08 31.09
C HIS A 276 -2.31 0.46 31.64
N ALA A 277 -2.14 -0.25 32.76
CA ALA A 277 -3.23 -0.64 33.63
C ALA A 277 -3.78 0.58 34.40
N SER A 278 -4.64 1.37 33.77
CA SER A 278 -5.62 2.21 34.48
C SER A 278 -6.72 2.67 33.52
N CYS A 279 -7.60 1.74 33.16
CA CYS A 279 -8.99 2.06 32.85
C CYS A 279 -9.81 1.72 34.10
N GLU A 280 -9.89 2.66 35.04
CA GLU A 280 -10.99 2.74 36.02
C GLU A 280 -11.86 3.95 35.68
#